data_AF-A0A6F9B959-F1
#
_entry.id   AF-A0A6F9B959-F1
#
_cell.length_a   1.000
_cell.length_b   1.000
_cell.length_c   1.000
_cell.angle_alpha   90.00
_cell.angle_beta   90.00
_cell.angle_gamma   90.00
#
_symmetry.space_group_name_H-M   'P 1'
#
loop_
_entity.id
_entity.type
_entity.pdbx_description
1 polymer ?
#
loop_
_entity_poly.entity_id
_entity_poly.type
_entity_poly.pdbx_seq_one_letter_code
_entity_poly.pdbx_strand_id
1 'polypeptide(L)'
;MAFPAQGGVQTQTFKSATMSSYWCAGKGDVIDNWCRCDLSAFSKDGLPNCSPLRQPVLRLAPHLEPSSTMVALEWLDVEPLIGYKLSDYIIQHKRVEDPSEAEIYTASEPEEEPQSPLSFERQ
;
A
#
# COMPACT_ATOMS: atom_id res chain seq x y z
N MET A 1 -12.48 26.69 -34.09
CA MET A 1 -12.90 25.28 -34.27
C MET A 1 -13.58 24.85 -32.98
N ALA A 2 -14.90 24.78 -32.97
CA ALA A 2 -15.67 24.28 -31.83
C ALA A 2 -16.12 22.86 -32.17
N PHE A 3 -15.70 21.88 -31.38
CA PHE A 3 -16.16 20.50 -31.52
C PHE A 3 -17.62 20.40 -31.06
N PRO A 4 -18.51 19.75 -31.83
CA PRO A 4 -19.89 19.58 -31.41
C PRO A 4 -19.93 18.52 -30.30
N ALA A 5 -20.41 18.90 -29.12
CA ALA A 5 -20.72 17.97 -28.04
C ALA A 5 -21.96 17.14 -28.43
N GLN A 6 -21.73 16.00 -29.07
CA GLN A 6 -22.76 15.01 -29.36
C GLN A 6 -22.64 13.81 -28.42
N GLY A 7 -23.71 13.52 -27.69
CA GLY A 7 -24.05 12.20 -27.15
C GLY A 7 -23.63 11.93 -25.70
N GLY A 8 -24.58 11.49 -24.87
CA GLY A 8 -24.32 11.02 -23.50
C GLY A 8 -23.27 9.90 -23.43
N VAL A 9 -23.07 9.15 -24.51
CA VAL A 9 -22.01 8.13 -24.65
C VAL A 9 -20.60 8.75 -24.55
N GLN A 10 -20.34 9.88 -25.20
CA GLN A 10 -19.02 10.53 -25.15
C GLN A 10 -18.69 11.05 -23.74
N THR A 11 -19.70 11.55 -23.02
CA THR A 11 -19.53 11.98 -21.63
C THR A 11 -19.17 10.82 -20.71
N GLN A 12 -19.74 9.62 -20.93
CA GLN A 12 -19.40 8.44 -20.13
C GLN A 12 -18.00 7.91 -20.46
N THR A 13 -17.61 7.89 -21.74
CA THR A 13 -16.25 7.49 -22.15
C THR A 13 -15.19 8.42 -21.55
N PHE A 14 -15.43 9.73 -21.56
CA PHE A 14 -14.50 10.69 -20.95
C PHE A 14 -14.42 10.53 -19.42
N LYS A 15 -15.55 10.30 -18.75
CA LYS A 15 -15.57 9.99 -17.31
C LYS A 15 -14.74 8.74 -17.00
N SER A 16 -14.91 7.67 -17.78
CA SER A 16 -14.14 6.43 -17.61
C SER A 16 -12.64 6.66 -17.82
N ALA A 17 -12.26 7.36 -18.89
CA ALA A 17 -10.86 7.67 -19.17
C ALA A 17 -10.22 8.55 -18.08
N THR A 18 -10.99 9.48 -17.51
CA THR A 18 -10.53 10.34 -16.40
C THR A 18 -10.36 9.52 -15.11
N MET A 19 -11.27 8.59 -14.83
CA MET A 19 -11.16 7.71 -13.67
C MET A 19 -9.98 6.73 -13.82
N SER A 20 -9.78 6.19 -15.02
CA SER A 20 -8.64 5.34 -15.38
C SER A 20 -7.30 6.06 -15.17
N SER A 21 -7.18 7.30 -15.64
CA SER A 21 -5.94 8.07 -15.51
C SER A 21 -5.60 8.41 -14.06
N TYR A 22 -6.60 8.71 -13.24
CA TYR A 22 -6.41 9.07 -11.83
C TYR A 22 -6.15 7.86 -10.92
N TRP A 23 -6.91 6.77 -11.06
CA TRP A 23 -6.86 5.64 -10.12
C TRP A 23 -5.98 4.47 -10.60
N CYS A 24 -5.91 4.27 -11.91
CA CYS A 24 -5.23 3.12 -12.54
C CYS A 24 -4.04 3.55 -13.42
N ALA A 25 -3.54 4.78 -13.22
CA ALA A 25 -2.42 5.38 -13.97
C ALA A 25 -2.60 5.33 -15.50
N GLY A 26 -3.84 5.25 -15.99
CA GLY A 26 -4.16 5.14 -17.42
C GLY A 26 -3.83 3.77 -18.03
N LYS A 27 -3.56 2.74 -17.23
CA LYS A 27 -3.21 1.39 -17.67
C LYS A 27 -4.25 0.33 -17.28
N GLY A 28 -5.51 0.75 -17.22
CA GLY A 28 -6.62 -0.12 -16.82
C GLY A 28 -7.90 0.67 -16.60
N ASP A 29 -9.01 -0.06 -16.47
CA ASP A 29 -10.34 0.53 -16.27
C ASP A 29 -10.80 0.42 -14.82
N VAL A 30 -11.61 1.37 -14.37
CA VAL A 30 -12.26 1.32 -13.05
C VAL A 30 -13.58 0.58 -13.18
N ILE A 31 -13.75 -0.50 -12.43
CA ILE A 31 -14.98 -1.30 -12.33
C ILE A 31 -15.27 -1.45 -10.85
N ASP A 32 -16.48 -1.20 -10.35
CA ASP A 32 -16.89 -1.45 -8.95
C ASP A 32 -15.82 -1.12 -7.88
N ASN A 33 -15.15 0.03 -8.01
CA ASN A 33 -14.08 0.55 -7.15
C ASN A 33 -12.73 -0.22 -7.17
N TRP A 34 -12.52 -1.13 -8.12
CA TRP A 34 -11.23 -1.76 -8.39
C TRP A 34 -10.69 -1.35 -9.77
N CYS A 35 -9.38 -1.43 -9.92
CA CYS A 35 -8.71 -1.20 -11.20
C CYS A 35 -8.48 -2.53 -11.92
N ARG A 36 -9.17 -2.72 -13.06
CA ARG A 36 -8.87 -3.80 -14.00
C ARG A 36 -7.68 -3.41 -14.86
N CYS A 37 -6.50 -3.89 -14.48
CA CYS A 37 -5.26 -3.61 -15.19
C CYS A 37 -5.19 -4.26 -16.57
N ASP A 38 -4.65 -3.54 -17.55
CA ASP A 38 -4.26 -4.09 -18.84
C ASP A 38 -3.05 -5.02 -18.70
N LEU A 39 -2.86 -5.93 -19.65
CA LEU A 39 -1.74 -6.89 -19.67
C LEU A 39 -0.35 -6.22 -19.63
N SER A 40 -0.25 -4.97 -20.09
CA SER A 40 0.99 -4.17 -20.08
C SER A 40 1.34 -3.59 -18.70
N ALA A 41 0.43 -3.67 -17.74
CA ALA A 41 0.58 -3.07 -16.41
C ALA A 41 0.98 -4.07 -15.33
N PHE A 42 1.29 -5.32 -15.71
CA PHE A 42 1.74 -6.34 -14.77
C PHE A 42 3.24 -6.20 -14.47
N SER A 43 3.59 -6.42 -13.20
CA SER A 43 4.97 -6.50 -12.72
C SER A 43 5.70 -7.72 -13.33
N LYS A 44 7.02 -7.80 -13.12
CA LYS A 44 7.83 -8.99 -13.42
C LYS A 44 7.30 -10.24 -12.73
N ASP A 45 6.69 -10.08 -11.56
CA ASP A 45 6.12 -11.17 -10.76
C ASP A 45 4.73 -11.61 -11.25
N GLY A 46 4.19 -10.99 -12.30
CA GLY A 46 2.85 -11.27 -12.79
C GLY A 46 1.74 -10.69 -11.91
N LEU A 47 2.08 -9.77 -11.00
CA LEU A 47 1.11 -9.07 -10.16
C LEU A 47 0.62 -7.76 -10.81
N PRO A 48 -0.66 -7.39 -10.66
CA PRO A 48 -1.20 -6.13 -11.19
C PRO A 48 -0.50 -4.91 -10.56
N ASN A 49 0.00 -3.98 -11.36
CA ASN A 49 0.70 -2.76 -10.90
C ASN A 49 0.12 -1.46 -11.51
N CYS A 50 -1.13 -1.48 -11.98
CA CYS A 50 -1.76 -0.28 -12.55
C CYS A 50 -2.23 0.72 -11.46
N SER A 51 -2.56 0.24 -10.26
CA SER A 51 -2.87 1.11 -9.12
C SER A 51 -1.62 1.21 -8.23
N PRO A 52 -1.03 2.40 -8.05
CA PRO A 52 0.26 2.55 -7.40
C PRO A 52 0.18 2.35 -5.89
N LEU A 53 0.70 1.22 -5.40
CA LEU A 53 0.79 0.92 -3.97
C LEU A 53 1.63 1.99 -3.25
N ARG A 54 1.02 2.71 -2.31
CA ARG A 54 1.74 3.71 -1.52
C ARG A 54 2.46 3.07 -0.35
N GLN A 55 3.64 3.62 -0.02
CA GLN A 55 4.42 3.16 1.12
C GLN A 55 3.85 3.74 2.42
N PRO A 56 3.49 2.91 3.41
CA PRO A 56 3.09 3.39 4.72
C PRO A 56 4.30 4.02 5.43
N VAL A 57 4.07 5.16 6.07
CA VAL A 57 5.11 5.86 6.84
C VAL A 57 4.93 5.50 8.31
N LEU A 58 5.85 4.70 8.83
CA LEU A 58 5.88 4.30 10.24
C LEU A 58 6.48 5.44 11.08
N ARG A 59 5.79 5.83 12.16
CA ARG A 59 6.18 6.92 13.06
C ARG A 59 6.06 6.51 14.51
N LEU A 60 6.83 7.16 15.39
CA LEU A 60 6.59 7.06 16.83
C LEU A 60 5.27 7.77 17.18
N ALA A 61 4.50 7.18 18.09
CA ALA A 61 3.28 7.79 18.59
C ALA A 61 3.62 9.14 19.26
N PRO A 62 3.10 10.28 18.77
CA PRO A 62 3.52 11.60 19.26
C PRO A 62 3.08 11.89 20.69
N HIS A 63 2.12 11.11 21.20
CA HIS A 63 1.54 11.25 22.52
C HIS A 63 2.13 10.26 23.55
N LEU A 64 3.04 9.38 23.13
CA LEU A 64 3.71 8.41 23.99
C LEU A 64 5.22 8.52 23.79
N GLU A 65 5.91 9.11 24.76
CA GLU A 65 7.37 9.12 24.77
C GLU A 65 7.90 7.69 24.96
N PRO A 66 8.92 7.29 24.18
CA PRO A 66 9.49 5.95 24.32
C PRO A 66 10.18 5.81 25.68
N SER A 67 9.99 4.66 26.32
CA SER A 67 10.65 4.28 27.56
C SER A 67 11.67 3.17 27.33
N SER A 68 12.40 2.77 28.37
CA SER A 68 13.38 1.67 28.29
C SER A 68 12.75 0.32 27.93
N THR A 69 11.42 0.18 28.05
CA THR A 69 10.70 -1.08 27.81
C THR A 69 9.54 -0.94 26.83
N MET A 70 9.15 0.28 26.44
CA MET A 70 7.98 0.52 25.62
C MET A 70 8.27 1.50 24.49
N VAL A 71 7.88 1.10 23.28
CA VAL A 71 7.89 1.94 22.09
C VAL A 71 6.52 1.80 21.42
N ALA A 72 5.84 2.91 21.22
CA ALA A 72 4.57 2.94 20.50
C ALA A 72 4.80 3.47 19.08
N LEU A 73 4.23 2.77 18.09
CA LEU A 73 4.35 3.09 16.68
C LEU A 73 2.96 3.29 16.07
N GLU A 74 2.86 4.26 15.17
CA GLU A 74 1.66 4.61 14.45
C GLU A 74 1.96 4.72 12.95
N TRP A 75 0.99 4.34 12.14
CA TRP A 75 1.00 4.56 10.69
C TRP A 75 -0.42 4.91 10.24
N LEU A 76 -0.51 5.63 9.13
CA LEU A 76 -1.79 5.93 8.49
C LEU A 76 -2.08 4.88 7.44
N ASP A 77 -3.34 4.45 7.35
CA ASP A 77 -3.76 3.54 6.30
C ASP A 77 -3.56 4.17 4.93
N VAL A 78 -2.90 3.41 4.06
CA VAL A 78 -2.58 3.84 2.70
C VAL A 78 -3.54 3.27 1.66
N GLU A 79 -4.63 2.61 2.07
CA GLU A 79 -5.62 2.05 1.15
C GLU A 79 -6.39 3.17 0.42
N PRO A 80 -6.44 3.16 -0.92
CA PRO A 80 -7.21 4.13 -1.68
C PRO A 80 -8.70 3.78 -1.67
N LEU A 81 -9.53 4.79 -1.92
CA LEU A 81 -10.97 4.59 -2.11
C LEU A 81 -11.27 3.67 -3.31
N ILE A 82 -10.47 3.79 -4.37
CA ILE A 82 -10.58 3.01 -5.62
C ILE A 82 -9.20 2.50 -6.00
N GLY A 83 -9.09 1.21 -6.34
CA GLY A 83 -7.83 0.60 -6.81
C GLY A 83 -7.46 -0.66 -6.04
N TYR A 84 -6.23 -0.69 -5.51
CA TYR A 84 -5.75 -1.83 -4.70
C TYR A 84 -6.46 -1.90 -3.35
N LYS A 85 -6.45 -3.10 -2.76
CA LYS A 85 -6.90 -3.38 -1.40
C LYS A 85 -5.75 -3.92 -0.57
N LEU A 86 -5.60 -3.38 0.64
CA LEU A 86 -4.56 -3.82 1.56
C LEU A 86 -5.04 -5.07 2.29
N SER A 87 -4.36 -6.18 2.05
CA SER A 87 -4.59 -7.40 2.81
C SER A 87 -3.95 -7.32 4.19
N ASP A 88 -2.68 -6.89 4.26
CA ASP A 88 -1.87 -7.00 5.45
C ASP A 88 -0.76 -5.94 5.55
N TYR A 89 -0.27 -5.71 6.78
CA TYR A 89 0.90 -4.91 7.09
C TYR A 89 1.96 -5.76 7.77
N ILE A 90 3.11 -5.92 7.11
CA ILE A 90 4.23 -6.71 7.63
C ILE A 90 5.21 -5.76 8.33
N ILE A 91 5.33 -5.85 9.66
CA ILE A 91 6.30 -5.09 10.45
C ILE A 91 7.36 -6.03 11.02
N GLN A 92 8.62 -5.72 10.72
CA GLN A 92 9.78 -6.44 11.26
C GLN A 92 10.51 -5.56 12.27
N HIS A 93 10.89 -6.15 13.41
CA HIS A 93 11.65 -5.48 14.45
C HIS A 93 12.89 -6.31 14.78
N LYS A 94 14.05 -5.65 14.92
CA LYS A 94 15.31 -6.27 15.34
C LYS A 94 15.97 -5.36 16.37
N ARG A 95 16.38 -5.92 17.51
CA ARG A 95 17.28 -5.23 18.44
C ARG A 95 18.70 -5.38 17.88
N VAL A 96 19.36 -4.26 17.62
CA VAL A 96 20.75 -4.25 17.14
C VAL A 96 21.64 -3.95 18.34
N GLU A 97 22.49 -4.90 18.70
CA GLU A 97 23.44 -4.76 19.81
C GLU A 97 24.77 -4.21 19.30
N ASP A 98 25.24 -4.73 18.15
CA ASP A 98 26.41 -4.22 17.44
C ASP A 98 26.02 -3.55 16.11
N PRO A 99 26.48 -2.31 15.83
CA PRO A 99 26.12 -1.57 14.61
C PRO A 99 26.59 -2.25 13.31
N SER A 100 27.53 -3.20 13.38
CA SER A 100 27.93 -4.04 12.24
C SER A 100 26.90 -5.12 11.88
N GLU A 101 25.96 -5.44 12.76
CA GLU A 101 24.87 -6.41 12.51
C GLU A 101 23.62 -5.77 11.90
N ALA A 102 23.66 -4.45 11.68
CA ALA A 102 22.61 -3.71 10.98
C ALA A 102 22.54 -4.08 9.48
N GLU A 103 23.61 -4.66 8.92
CA GLU A 103 23.65 -5.15 7.55
C GLU A 103 23.02 -6.56 7.43
N ILE A 104 21.69 -6.57 7.46
CA ILE A 104 20.80 -7.56 6.81
C ILE A 104 21.02 -9.03 7.23
N TYR A 105 20.24 -9.46 8.24
CA TYR A 105 19.77 -10.84 8.31
C TYR A 105 18.24 -10.82 8.29
N THR A 106 17.64 -10.99 7.12
CA THR A 106 16.21 -11.32 7.00
C THR A 106 16.04 -12.74 7.54
N ALA A 107 15.37 -12.88 8.68
CA ALA A 107 15.16 -14.16 9.35
C ALA A 107 14.48 -15.17 8.40
N SER A 108 15.23 -16.17 7.95
CA SER A 108 14.68 -17.46 7.51
C SER A 108 14.53 -18.34 8.73
N GLU A 109 13.27 -18.52 9.15
CA GLU A 109 12.74 -19.46 10.17
C GLU A 109 13.20 -19.28 11.64
N PRO A 110 12.28 -19.18 12.61
CA PRO A 110 12.64 -18.96 14.00
C PRO A 110 13.03 -20.28 14.71
N GLU A 111 14.22 -20.31 15.30
CA GLU A 111 14.42 -21.10 16.52
C GLU A 111 13.64 -20.42 17.67
N GLU A 112 12.94 -21.26 18.40
CA GLU A 112 11.90 -20.97 19.38
C GLU A 112 12.43 -20.20 20.62
N GLU A 113 11.97 -18.96 20.85
CA GLU A 113 12.01 -18.32 22.17
C GLU A 113 10.76 -17.43 22.36
N PRO A 114 10.07 -17.48 23.52
CA PRO A 114 8.67 -17.11 23.62
C PRO A 114 8.52 -15.60 23.76
N GLN A 115 8.35 -14.90 22.64
CA GLN A 115 7.94 -13.50 22.67
C GLN A 115 6.44 -13.42 22.98
N SER A 116 6.15 -12.81 24.13
CA SER A 116 4.83 -12.38 24.58
C SER A 116 4.00 -11.78 23.43
N PRO A 117 2.67 -11.96 23.42
CA PRO A 117 1.84 -11.57 22.29
C PRO A 117 1.87 -10.05 22.11
N LEU A 118 2.52 -9.59 21.04
CA LEU A 118 2.33 -8.25 20.53
C LEU A 118 0.90 -8.19 19.97
N SER A 119 0.00 -7.59 20.72
CA SER A 119 -1.36 -7.28 20.27
C SER A 119 -1.30 -6.18 19.23
N PHE A 120 -1.31 -6.59 17.97
CA PHE A 120 -1.41 -5.70 16.81
C PHE A 120 -2.89 -5.47 16.52
N GLU A 121 -3.49 -4.45 17.15
CA GLU A 121 -4.88 -4.08 16.86
C GLU A 121 -4.94 -3.17 15.64
N ARG A 122 -5.64 -3.63 14.60
CA ARG A 122 -6.08 -2.80 13.48
C ARG A 122 -7.24 -1.95 13.99
N GLN A 123 -7.00 -0.66 14.27
CA GLN A 123 -8.05 0.32 14.60
C GLN A 123 -8.82 0.75 13.37
#